data_AF-A0A9D6RFU7-F1
#
_entry.id   AF-A0A9D6RFU7-F1
#
_cell.length_a   1.000
_cell.length_b   1.000
_cell.length_c   1.000
_cell.angle_alpha   90.00
_cell.angle_beta   90.00
_cell.angle_gamma   90.00
#
_symmetry.space_group_name_H-M   'P 1'
#
loop_
_entity.id
_entity.type
_entity.pdbx_description
1 polymer ?
#
loop_
_entity_poly.entity_id
_entity_poly.type
_entity_poly.pdbx_seq_one_letter_code
_entity_poly.pdbx_strand_id
1 'polypeptide(L)'
;MELSEEMRYRLCYLTLRLALDHKLERDWGKTDCSGVLEFLDLMSGSHLAQEQSNTPDAERKYVSQQPKLEDFLDAEFGEEVLAVVTRAVTELV
;
A
#
# COMPACT_ATOMS: atom_id res chain seq x y z
N MET A 1 16.16 18.65 -3.95
CA MET A 1 14.90 19.42 -4.07
C MET A 1 14.17 19.34 -2.75
N GLU A 2 13.65 20.44 -2.21
CA GLU A 2 12.82 20.39 -1.01
C GLU A 2 11.38 20.06 -1.41
N LEU A 3 10.81 19.00 -0.84
CA LEU A 3 9.42 18.62 -1.11
C LEU A 3 8.47 19.59 -0.39
N SER A 4 7.40 20.00 -1.08
CA SER A 4 6.30 20.69 -0.42
C SER A 4 5.66 19.79 0.64
N GLU A 5 4.92 20.39 1.57
CA GLU A 5 4.21 19.63 2.61
C GLU A 5 3.25 18.59 2.01
N GLU A 6 2.47 18.97 1.01
CA GLU A 6 1.58 18.06 0.28
C GLU A 6 2.34 16.88 -0.35
N MET A 7 3.46 17.17 -1.01
CA MET A 7 4.30 16.13 -1.62
C MET A 7 4.89 15.17 -0.58
N ARG A 8 5.26 15.67 0.61
CA ARG A 8 5.73 14.82 1.72
C ARG A 8 4.62 13.88 2.20
N TYR A 9 3.41 14.38 2.39
CA TYR A 9 2.27 13.53 2.77
C TYR A 9 1.97 12.46 1.70
N ARG A 10 2.04 12.84 0.43
CA ARG A 10 1.82 11.92 -0.67
C ARG A 10 2.90 10.84 -0.78
N LEU A 11 4.16 11.22 -0.63
CA LEU A 11 5.28 10.27 -0.57
C LEU A 11 5.12 9.30 0.60
N CYS A 12 4.74 9.79 1.79
CA CYS A 12 4.47 8.95 2.95
C CYS A 12 3.32 7.96 2.68
N TYR A 13 2.24 8.41 2.04
CA TYR A 13 1.12 7.55 1.68
C TYR A 13 1.53 6.43 0.71
N LEU A 14 2.25 6.76 -0.36
CA LEU A 14 2.73 5.78 -1.34
C LEU A 14 3.73 4.80 -0.72
N THR A 15 4.62 5.30 0.14
CA THR A 15 5.59 4.47 0.89
C THR A 15 4.87 3.48 1.80
N LEU A 16 3.86 3.94 2.57
CA LEU A 16 3.05 3.07 3.41
C LEU A 16 2.31 2.01 2.57
N ARG A 17 1.73 2.41 1.45
CA ARG A 17 1.06 1.48 0.52
C ARG A 17 2.01 0.39 0.02
N LEU A 18 3.23 0.76 -0.37
CA LEU A 18 4.24 -0.19 -0.84
C LEU A 18 4.71 -1.13 0.29
N ALA A 19 4.92 -0.61 1.49
CA ALA A 19 5.28 -1.42 2.66
C ALA A 19 4.21 -2.45 3.02
N LEU A 20 2.93 -2.06 2.96
CA LEU A 20 1.82 -2.98 3.21
C LEU A 20 1.71 -4.04 2.11
N ASP A 21 1.98 -3.71 0.84
CA ASP A 21 2.03 -4.66 -0.27
C ASP A 21 3.14 -5.70 -0.05
N HIS A 22 4.37 -5.26 0.25
CA HIS A 22 5.47 -6.15 0.62
C HIS A 22 5.14 -7.06 1.80
N LYS A 23 4.49 -6.51 2.83
CA LYS A 23 4.06 -7.29 4.00
C LYS A 23 3.08 -8.37 3.59
N LEU A 24 2.04 -7.99 2.83
CA LEU A 24 1.03 -8.94 2.37
C LEU A 24 1.67 -10.01 1.51
N GLU A 25 2.53 -9.68 0.55
CA GLU A 25 3.19 -10.67 -0.30
C GLU A 25 4.05 -11.65 0.50
N ARG A 26 4.81 -11.16 1.49
CA ARG A 26 5.65 -12.00 2.34
C ARG A 26 4.83 -12.91 3.26
N ASP A 27 3.78 -12.38 3.88
CA ASP A 27 3.03 -13.01 4.97
C ASP A 27 1.74 -13.71 4.50
N TRP A 28 1.37 -13.57 3.23
CA TRP A 28 0.13 -14.14 2.68
C TRP A 28 0.05 -15.64 2.92
N GLY A 29 -1.05 -16.09 3.53
CA GLY A 29 -1.27 -17.51 3.86
C GLY A 29 -0.38 -18.05 4.98
N LYS A 30 0.50 -17.24 5.59
CA LYS A 30 1.37 -17.63 6.72
C LYS A 30 0.87 -17.08 8.05
N THR A 31 0.33 -15.85 8.04
CA THR A 31 -0.20 -15.19 9.24
C THR A 31 -1.49 -14.45 8.91
N ASP A 32 -2.34 -14.23 9.91
CA ASP A 32 -3.53 -13.41 9.73
C ASP A 32 -3.15 -11.97 9.37
N CYS A 33 -3.60 -11.52 8.21
CA CYS A 33 -3.39 -10.17 7.68
C CYS A 33 -4.71 -9.39 7.55
N SER A 34 -5.78 -9.85 8.20
CA SER A 34 -7.12 -9.23 8.20
C SER A 34 -7.08 -7.72 8.46
N GLY A 35 -6.41 -7.30 9.53
CA GLY A 35 -6.30 -5.87 9.87
C GLY A 35 -5.57 -5.02 8.82
N VAL A 36 -4.61 -5.60 8.08
CA VAL A 36 -3.98 -4.89 6.95
C VAL A 36 -4.97 -4.71 5.81
N LEU A 37 -5.73 -5.75 5.46
CA LEU A 37 -6.74 -5.68 4.41
C LEU A 37 -7.85 -4.66 4.75
N GLU A 38 -8.36 -4.68 5.98
CA GLU A 38 -9.34 -3.69 6.46
C GLU A 38 -8.80 -2.26 6.37
N PHE A 39 -7.53 -2.05 6.74
CA PHE A 39 -6.90 -0.74 6.60
C PHE A 39 -6.77 -0.31 5.13
N LEU A 40 -6.43 -1.23 4.22
CA LEU A 40 -6.37 -0.95 2.79
C LEU A 40 -7.76 -0.61 2.22
N ASP A 41 -8.81 -1.29 2.68
CA ASP A 41 -10.21 -1.04 2.31
C ASP A 41 -10.70 0.34 2.80
N LEU A 42 -10.25 0.75 3.99
CA LEU A 42 -10.51 2.09 4.53
C LEU A 42 -9.85 3.16 3.64
N MET A 43 -8.59 2.95 3.26
CA MET A 43 -7.85 3.90 2.41
C MET A 43 -8.38 3.97 0.98
N SER A 44 -8.93 2.90 0.42
CA SER A 44 -9.56 2.93 -0.90
C SER A 44 -10.97 3.52 -0.89
N GLY A 45 -11.52 3.82 0.29
CA GLY A 45 -12.92 4.19 0.46
C GLY A 45 -13.90 3.03 0.22
N SER A 46 -13.40 1.80 0.00
CA SER A 46 -14.21 0.61 -0.25
C SER A 46 -14.93 0.10 1.01
N HIS A 47 -14.41 0.45 2.19
CA HIS A 47 -15.06 0.16 3.47
C HIS A 47 -16.47 0.77 3.57
N LEU A 48 -16.70 1.94 2.96
CA LEU A 48 -18.02 2.59 2.92
C LEU A 48 -18.99 1.88 1.96
N ALA A 49 -18.48 1.11 0.99
CA ALA A 49 -19.30 0.34 0.06
C ALA A 49 -19.68 -1.04 0.62
N GLN A 50 -18.84 -1.64 1.48
CA GLN A 50 -19.12 -2.94 2.09
C GLN A 50 -20.18 -2.88 3.20
N GLU A 51 -20.37 -1.74 3.88
CA GLU A 51 -21.52 -1.55 4.79
C GLU A 51 -22.87 -1.69 4.07
N GLN A 52 -22.90 -1.61 2.74
CA GLN A 52 -24.10 -1.82 1.93
C GLN A 52 -24.25 -3.26 1.38
N SER A 53 -23.22 -4.12 1.50
CA SER A 53 -23.22 -5.48 0.95
C SER A 53 -23.20 -6.55 2.06
N ASN A 54 -24.36 -7.18 2.30
CA ASN A 54 -24.59 -8.24 3.29
C ASN A 54 -23.93 -9.60 2.97
N THR A 55 -22.73 -9.63 2.41
CA THR A 55 -22.01 -10.88 2.12
C THR A 55 -20.72 -10.93 2.95
N PRO A 56 -20.75 -11.56 4.12
CA PRO A 56 -19.52 -11.95 4.81
C PRO A 56 -18.90 -13.12 4.02
N ASP A 57 -17.56 -13.15 3.93
CA ASP A 57 -16.77 -14.30 3.47
C ASP A 57 -16.73 -14.61 1.96
N ALA A 58 -16.68 -13.61 1.09
CA ALA A 58 -15.93 -13.83 -0.16
C ALA A 58 -14.44 -13.79 0.20
N GLU A 59 -13.73 -14.94 0.12
CA GLU A 59 -12.29 -15.07 0.36
C GLU A 59 -11.54 -13.89 -0.28
N ARG A 60 -11.17 -12.89 0.52
CA ARG A 60 -10.49 -11.69 0.03
C ARG A 60 -9.13 -12.14 -0.49
N LYS A 61 -8.98 -12.20 -1.81
CA LYS A 61 -7.73 -12.58 -2.44
C LYS A 61 -6.84 -11.35 -2.55
N TYR A 62 -5.71 -11.36 -1.85
CA TYR A 62 -4.66 -10.36 -2.06
C TYR A 62 -4.16 -10.39 -3.51
N VAL A 63 -4.04 -9.20 -4.10
CA VAL A 63 -3.42 -8.96 -5.41
C VAL A 63 -2.47 -7.78 -5.23
N SER A 64 -1.18 -8.03 -5.45
CA SER A 64 -0.14 -7.00 -5.34
C SER A 64 -0.45 -5.81 -6.24
N GLN A 65 -0.20 -4.62 -5.69
CA GLN A 65 -0.24 -3.34 -6.40
C GLN A 65 1.15 -2.73 -6.56
N GLN A 66 2.22 -3.44 -6.17
CA GLN A 66 3.59 -2.97 -6.22
C GLN A 66 3.98 -2.32 -7.57
N PRO A 67 3.77 -2.93 -8.75
CA PRO A 67 4.20 -2.32 -10.02
C PRO A 67 3.57 -0.94 -10.24
N LYS A 68 2.28 -0.82 -9.91
CA LYS A 68 1.55 0.45 -10.04
C LYS A 68 2.03 1.51 -9.05
N LEU A 69 2.39 1.10 -7.83
CA LEU A 69 2.91 2.00 -6.80
C LEU A 69 4.32 2.50 -7.16
N GLU A 70 5.17 1.62 -7.68
CA GLU A 70 6.50 1.97 -8.16
C GLU A 70 6.42 2.92 -9.37
N ASP A 71 5.52 2.64 -10.32
CA ASP A 71 5.27 3.54 -11.47
C ASP A 71 4.84 4.95 -11.01
N PHE A 72 3.96 5.06 -9.99
CA PHE A 72 3.56 6.36 -9.46
C PHE A 72 4.70 7.07 -8.73
N LEU A 73 5.50 6.33 -7.96
CA LEU A 73 6.64 6.89 -7.23
C LEU A 73 7.70 7.42 -8.20
N ASP A 74 8.03 6.66 -9.24
CA ASP A 74 8.97 7.11 -10.28
C ASP A 74 8.42 8.31 -11.06
N ALA A 75 7.17 8.23 -11.54
CA ALA A 75 6.57 9.31 -12.32
C ALA A 75 6.47 10.63 -11.55
N GLU A 76 6.21 10.59 -10.24
CA GLU A 76 5.98 11.80 -9.42
C GLU A 76 7.23 12.31 -8.69
N PHE A 77 8.13 11.41 -8.27
CA PHE A 77 9.30 11.74 -7.44
C PHE A 77 10.64 11.35 -8.06
N GLY A 78 10.63 10.56 -9.13
CA GLY A 78 11.81 10.09 -9.86
C GLY A 78 12.45 8.83 -9.27
N GLU A 79 13.20 8.14 -10.13
CA GLU A 79 13.90 6.88 -9.85
C GLU A 79 14.79 6.93 -8.59
N GLU A 80 15.48 8.05 -8.33
CA GLU A 80 16.33 8.20 -7.14
C GLU A 80 15.53 8.10 -5.84
N VAL A 81 14.34 8.71 -5.79
CA VAL A 81 13.45 8.66 -4.63
C VAL A 81 12.82 7.28 -4.50
N LEU A 82 12.39 6.69 -5.62
CA LEU A 82 11.90 5.31 -5.64
C LEU A 82 12.95 4.35 -5.06
N ALA A 83 14.22 4.46 -5.47
CA ALA A 83 15.29 3.61 -4.97
C ALA A 83 15.52 3.76 -3.45
N VAL A 84 15.39 4.97 -2.91
CA VAL A 84 15.46 5.23 -1.45
C VAL A 84 14.26 4.61 -0.74
N VAL A 85 13.05 4.79 -1.27
CA VAL A 85 11.81 4.24 -0.71
C VAL A 85 11.84 2.71 -0.71
N THR A 86 12.18 2.08 -1.84
CA THR A 86 12.26 0.61 -1.95
C THR A 86 13.26 0.03 -0.96
N ARG A 87 14.42 0.68 -0.76
CA ARG A 87 15.39 0.27 0.25
C ARG A 87 14.81 0.37 1.67
N ALA A 88 14.22 1.51 2.01
CA ALA A 88 13.60 1.71 3.32
C ALA A 88 12.49 0.69 3.59
N VAL A 89 11.64 0.40 2.60
CA VAL A 89 10.58 -0.63 2.71
C VAL A 89 11.17 -2.01 2.93
N THR A 90 12.23 -2.37 2.20
CA THR A 90 12.92 -3.66 2.37
C THR A 90 13.52 -3.84 3.76
N GLU A 91 13.97 -2.76 4.41
CA GLU A 91 14.49 -2.78 5.78
C GLU A 91 13.37 -2.86 6.84
N LEU A 92 12.18 -2.33 6.54
CA LEU A 92 11.04 -2.28 7.47
C LEU A 92 10.22 -3.56 7.50
N VAL A 93 10.13 -4.25 6.36
CA VAL A 93 9.32 -5.46 6.19
C VAL A 93 10.24 -6.66 6.13
#